data_AF-A0AAD3HNY3-F1
#
_entry.id   AF-A0AAD3HNY3-F1
#
_cell.length_a   1.000
_cell.length_b   1.000
_cell.length_c   1.000
_cell.angle_alpha   90.00
_cell.angle_beta   90.00
_cell.angle_gamma   90.00
#
_symmetry.space_group_name_H-M   'P 1'
#
loop_
_entity.id
_entity.type
_entity.pdbx_description
1 polymer ?
#
loop_
_entity_poly.entity_id
_entity_poly.type
_entity_poly.pdbx_seq_one_letter_code
_entity_poly.pdbx_strand_id
1 'polypeptide(L)'
;MTASPASLLLLLSSYLTLSTAQDVCNTYAWDSQALGGYCTTSGQATYRSPACSIYRLCHDASSGLGPQLCDTGRVFISLCADNPDLPECKTFQQRFNSSADYLSCMNTRAVKVYSTSAAEAFLVDSCSPGHQMAGCNLCNATACDTPDPLLAYSAGCLDMLMSGCKPWISFCTQETPALAQALCLAPQGRTTTATSPPPPASSLSVNVSADPCVLDPTQPACASYTYPDSAAQAGIDKLCGSMPDMPGCALQAACGKGQGLVAAKYCAPFVVLATLCHDMPGMRGCEDYKALCNRAGSVVKQCSDQPAVPGLPTWSQARKAVFSACDDHPMAGCATCSSSDCPDPLASLADICHEMPNMAVCAGFWAFCNAAGAQDVAQWCAEDDSKYLPSMLMYFHQRTQELLLWRQWRPRTQGQYVGSIIAIVAMGIAATGLKTLKGALALRWSHLRALSGEEEPQVVSVWLPRGGQAGEILAKSAITGISLTLDYFNMLIAMTFNVGFFCAVIAGYIA
;
A
#
# COMPACT_ATOMS: atom_id res chain seq x y z
N MET A 1 -34.00 39.34 11.53
CA MET A 1 -32.91 39.53 10.55
C MET A 1 -33.45 40.38 9.42
N THR A 2 -33.23 41.69 9.46
CA THR A 2 -33.61 42.63 8.39
C THR A 2 -32.40 42.81 7.48
N ALA A 3 -32.42 42.17 6.31
CA ALA A 3 -31.37 42.36 5.32
C ALA A 3 -31.38 43.82 4.85
N SER A 4 -30.22 44.49 4.91
CA SER A 4 -30.06 45.87 4.45
C SER A 4 -30.35 45.95 2.93
N PRO A 5 -31.03 46.99 2.44
CA PRO A 5 -31.27 47.18 1.00
C PRO A 5 -29.97 47.21 0.16
N ALA A 6 -28.83 47.52 0.78
CA ALA A 6 -27.51 47.41 0.14
C ALA A 6 -27.12 45.95 -0.22
N SER A 7 -27.54 44.97 0.58
CA SER A 7 -27.27 43.55 0.31
C SER A 7 -28.10 43.00 -0.84
N LEU A 8 -29.31 43.53 -1.06
CA LEU A 8 -30.17 43.11 -2.17
C LEU A 8 -29.63 43.62 -3.52
N LEU A 9 -29.09 44.84 -3.55
CA LEU A 9 -28.47 45.43 -4.74
C LEU A 9 -27.19 44.70 -5.15
N LEU A 10 -26.38 44.24 -4.19
CA LEU A 10 -25.19 43.42 -4.47
C LEU A 10 -25.56 42.05 -5.03
N LEU A 11 -26.61 41.41 -4.51
CA LEU A 11 -27.12 40.14 -5.03
C LEU A 11 -27.66 40.28 -6.47
N LEU A 12 -28.45 41.32 -6.76
CA LEU A 12 -28.97 41.59 -8.10
C LEU A 12 -27.85 41.92 -9.11
N SER A 13 -26.82 42.66 -8.70
CA SER A 13 -25.65 42.95 -9.53
C SER A 13 -24.83 41.69 -9.86
N SER A 14 -24.65 40.79 -8.89
CA SER A 14 -23.99 39.50 -9.13
C SER A 14 -24.81 38.58 -10.06
N TYR A 15 -26.14 38.64 -9.99
CA TYR A 15 -27.00 37.81 -10.85
C TYR A 15 -27.01 38.30 -12.31
N LEU A 16 -27.00 39.61 -12.53
CA LEU A 16 -26.96 40.20 -13.88
C LEU A 16 -25.62 39.93 -14.59
N THR A 17 -24.50 39.99 -13.87
CA THR A 17 -23.18 39.67 -14.43
C THR A 17 -23.06 38.19 -14.83
N LEU A 18 -23.52 37.28 -13.97
CA LEU A 18 -23.59 35.84 -14.27
C LEU A 18 -24.45 35.52 -15.50
N SER A 19 -25.60 36.19 -15.67
CA SER A 19 -26.46 35.98 -16.84
C SER A 19 -25.77 36.36 -18.15
N THR A 20 -25.10 37.52 -18.18
CA THR A 20 -24.42 37.98 -19.41
C THR A 20 -23.22 37.12 -19.79
N ALA A 21 -22.47 36.61 -18.81
CA ALA A 21 -21.36 35.69 -19.04
C ALA A 21 -21.85 34.36 -19.65
N GLN A 22 -22.97 33.83 -19.14
CA GLN A 22 -23.58 32.61 -19.66
C GLN A 22 -24.10 32.81 -21.08
N ASP A 23 -24.67 33.97 -21.40
CA ASP A 23 -25.15 34.30 -22.74
C ASP A 23 -24.00 34.32 -23.76
N VAL A 24 -22.87 34.96 -23.46
CA VAL A 24 -21.68 34.95 -24.35
C VAL A 24 -21.17 33.53 -24.56
N CYS A 25 -21.09 32.73 -23.48
CA CYS A 25 -20.64 31.34 -23.54
C CYS A 25 -21.53 30.44 -24.42
N ASN A 26 -22.83 30.75 -24.50
CA ASN A 26 -23.82 29.95 -25.23
C ASN A 26 -24.06 30.42 -26.66
N THR A 27 -23.86 31.71 -26.94
CA THR A 27 -24.22 32.35 -28.21
C THR A 27 -23.04 32.55 -29.15
N TYR A 28 -21.81 32.35 -28.67
CA TYR A 28 -20.62 32.48 -29.51
C TYR A 28 -20.61 31.40 -30.60
N ALA A 29 -20.66 31.84 -31.85
CA ALA A 29 -20.54 30.98 -33.02
C ALA A 29 -19.06 30.67 -33.26
N TRP A 30 -18.69 29.40 -33.06
CA TRP A 30 -17.33 28.93 -33.28
C TRP A 30 -17.11 28.62 -34.76
N ASP A 31 -15.94 29.02 -35.28
CA ASP A 31 -15.51 28.64 -36.61
C ASP A 31 -15.08 27.17 -36.60
N SER A 32 -15.96 26.30 -37.09
CA SER A 32 -15.71 24.86 -37.18
C SER A 32 -14.59 24.51 -38.16
N GLN A 33 -14.33 25.36 -39.15
CA GLN A 33 -13.23 25.19 -40.10
C GLN A 33 -11.89 25.51 -39.43
N ALA A 34 -11.83 26.58 -38.62
CA ALA A 34 -10.65 26.90 -37.81
C ALA A 34 -10.35 25.78 -36.81
N LEU A 35 -11.38 25.27 -36.11
CA LEU A 35 -11.23 24.13 -35.20
C LEU A 35 -10.70 22.88 -35.93
N GLY A 36 -11.23 22.59 -37.11
CA GLY A 36 -10.73 21.52 -37.97
C GLY A 36 -9.25 21.71 -38.33
N GLY A 37 -8.85 22.93 -38.69
CA GLY A 37 -7.45 23.28 -38.96
C GLY A 37 -6.53 22.98 -37.77
N TYR A 38 -6.92 23.42 -36.57
CA TYR A 38 -6.14 23.19 -35.34
C TYR A 38 -6.03 21.73 -34.94
N CYS A 39 -7.08 20.93 -35.18
CA CYS A 39 -7.17 19.56 -34.70
C CYS A 39 -6.76 18.49 -35.73
N THR A 40 -6.57 18.85 -36.99
CA THR A 40 -6.14 17.92 -38.06
C THR A 40 -4.71 18.15 -38.52
N THR A 41 -4.12 19.32 -38.28
CA THR A 41 -2.74 19.62 -38.70
C THR A 41 -1.73 18.99 -37.75
N SER A 42 -1.17 17.84 -38.13
CA SER A 42 -0.13 17.15 -37.36
C SER A 42 1.10 18.05 -37.12
N GLY A 43 1.63 18.02 -35.90
CA GLY A 43 2.85 18.76 -35.53
C GLY A 43 2.62 20.14 -34.89
N GLN A 44 1.37 20.65 -34.88
CA GLN A 44 1.03 21.81 -34.05
C GLN A 44 0.81 21.39 -32.59
N ALA A 45 1.13 22.27 -31.63
CA ALA A 45 0.86 22.02 -30.21
C ALA A 45 -0.64 21.77 -29.95
N THR A 46 -1.52 22.45 -30.69
CA THR A 46 -2.97 22.30 -30.62
C THR A 46 -3.45 20.89 -30.95
N TYR A 47 -2.77 20.20 -31.88
CA TYR A 47 -3.09 18.83 -32.29
C TYR A 47 -3.04 17.84 -31.12
N ARG A 48 -2.18 18.12 -30.12
CA ARG A 48 -2.00 17.28 -28.92
C ARG A 48 -3.03 17.57 -27.82
N SER A 49 -3.86 18.60 -27.99
CA SER A 49 -4.84 18.95 -26.97
C SER A 49 -5.91 17.86 -26.79
N PRO A 50 -6.35 17.58 -25.55
CA PRO A 50 -7.50 16.71 -25.30
C PRO A 50 -8.74 17.11 -26.09
N ALA A 51 -8.94 18.42 -26.30
CA ALA A 51 -10.00 18.94 -27.16
C ALA A 51 -9.90 18.42 -28.60
N CYS A 52 -8.71 18.44 -29.18
CA CYS A 52 -8.50 17.94 -30.55
C CYS A 52 -8.58 16.42 -30.65
N SER A 53 -8.21 15.69 -29.61
CA SER A 53 -8.49 14.25 -29.52
C SER A 53 -10.00 13.97 -29.56
N ILE A 54 -10.79 14.71 -28.78
CA ILE A 54 -12.25 14.60 -28.79
C ILE A 54 -12.82 15.00 -30.15
N TYR A 55 -12.33 16.09 -30.76
CA TYR A 55 -12.76 16.53 -32.09
C TYR A 55 -12.58 15.43 -33.14
N ARG A 56 -11.39 14.80 -33.19
CA ARG A 56 -11.10 13.73 -34.15
C ARG A 56 -12.02 12.53 -33.94
N LEU A 57 -12.20 12.11 -32.69
CA LEU A 57 -13.15 11.04 -32.38
C LEU A 57 -14.57 11.40 -32.81
N CYS A 58 -15.03 12.62 -32.57
CA CYS A 58 -16.35 13.08 -32.98
C CYS A 58 -16.53 13.17 -34.50
N HIS A 59 -15.46 13.41 -35.25
CA HIS A 59 -15.47 13.47 -36.70
C HIS A 59 -15.44 12.06 -37.34
N ASP A 60 -14.82 11.10 -36.66
CA ASP A 60 -14.88 9.70 -37.04
C ASP A 60 -16.26 9.13 -36.73
N ALA A 61 -17.08 8.90 -37.77
CA ALA A 61 -18.48 8.45 -37.69
C ALA A 61 -18.74 7.14 -36.90
N SER A 62 -17.69 6.46 -36.43
CA SER A 62 -17.73 5.19 -35.71
C SER A 62 -17.48 5.32 -34.19
N SER A 63 -17.14 6.50 -33.69
CA SER A 63 -16.63 6.65 -32.32
C SER A 63 -17.67 6.45 -31.23
N GLY A 64 -18.98 6.52 -31.53
CA GLY A 64 -20.04 6.37 -30.52
C GLY A 64 -20.04 7.46 -29.45
N LEU A 65 -19.35 8.59 -29.67
CA LEU A 65 -19.40 9.74 -28.77
C LEU A 65 -20.76 10.46 -28.87
N GLY A 66 -21.30 10.83 -27.71
CA GLY A 66 -22.59 11.52 -27.65
C GLY A 66 -22.51 12.96 -28.17
N PRO A 67 -23.64 13.51 -28.68
CA PRO A 67 -23.67 14.85 -29.30
C PRO A 67 -23.27 15.99 -28.33
N GLN A 68 -23.41 15.79 -27.02
CA GLN A 68 -22.99 16.78 -26.03
C GLN A 68 -21.47 16.87 -25.84
N LEU A 69 -20.74 15.77 -26.07
CA LEU A 69 -19.27 15.79 -26.04
C LEU A 69 -18.71 16.30 -27.38
N CYS A 70 -19.43 16.03 -28.47
CA CYS A 70 -19.12 16.50 -29.82
C CYS A 70 -19.64 17.91 -30.13
N ASP A 71 -20.15 18.63 -29.13
CA ASP A 71 -20.51 20.03 -29.28
C ASP A 71 -19.26 20.85 -29.61
N THR A 72 -19.23 21.43 -30.81
CA THR A 72 -18.07 22.19 -31.31
C THR A 72 -17.71 23.34 -30.38
N GLY A 73 -18.69 23.96 -29.72
CA GLY A 73 -18.42 25.02 -28.75
C GLY A 73 -17.72 24.50 -27.50
N ARG A 74 -18.19 23.38 -26.96
CA ARG A 74 -17.55 22.69 -25.83
C ARG A 74 -16.11 22.29 -26.15
N VAL A 75 -15.88 21.72 -27.33
CA VAL A 75 -14.55 21.33 -27.79
C VAL A 75 -13.64 22.55 -27.93
N PHE A 76 -14.12 23.63 -28.56
CA PHE A 76 -13.33 24.84 -28.73
C PHE A 76 -13.00 25.54 -27.41
N ILE A 77 -13.97 25.64 -26.49
CA ILE A 77 -13.75 26.16 -25.13
C ILE A 77 -12.67 25.33 -24.43
N SER A 78 -12.70 24.00 -24.58
CA SER A 78 -11.66 23.12 -24.02
C SER A 78 -10.30 23.38 -24.66
N LEU A 79 -10.24 23.63 -25.97
CA LEU A 79 -9.01 24.00 -26.68
C LEU A 79 -8.45 25.32 -26.17
N CYS A 80 -9.29 26.32 -25.92
CA CYS A 80 -8.88 27.62 -25.36
C CYS A 80 -8.43 27.54 -23.89
N ALA A 81 -8.90 26.54 -23.15
CA ALA A 81 -8.44 26.31 -21.78
C ALA A 81 -6.97 25.89 -21.78
N ASP A 82 -6.60 25.14 -22.81
CA ASP A 82 -5.32 24.49 -22.96
C ASP A 82 -4.32 25.36 -23.73
N ASN A 83 -4.82 26.11 -24.72
CA ASN A 83 -4.05 26.97 -25.61
C ASN A 83 -4.66 28.38 -25.64
N PRO A 84 -4.55 29.17 -24.56
CA PRO A 84 -5.17 30.50 -24.47
C PRO A 84 -4.61 31.51 -25.48
N ASP A 85 -3.43 31.22 -26.05
CA ASP A 85 -2.74 32.13 -26.95
C ASP A 85 -3.25 32.17 -28.38
N LEU A 86 -4.15 31.24 -28.75
CA LEU A 86 -4.70 31.17 -30.10
C LEU A 86 -5.48 32.46 -30.45
N PRO A 87 -5.39 32.95 -31.70
CA PRO A 87 -6.08 34.18 -32.12
C PRO A 87 -7.59 34.18 -31.83
N GLU A 88 -8.25 33.05 -32.04
CA GLU A 88 -9.68 32.84 -31.80
C GLU A 88 -9.99 32.81 -30.30
N CYS A 89 -9.10 32.25 -29.49
CA CYS A 89 -9.24 32.25 -28.03
C CYS A 89 -9.08 33.66 -27.45
N LYS A 90 -8.15 34.46 -27.98
CA LYS A 90 -8.02 35.88 -27.62
C LYS A 90 -9.25 36.68 -28.03
N THR A 91 -9.77 36.42 -29.24
CA THR A 91 -11.01 37.06 -29.73
C THR A 91 -12.20 36.70 -28.86
N PHE A 92 -12.32 35.43 -28.46
CA PHE A 92 -13.35 34.95 -27.55
C PHE A 92 -13.21 35.56 -26.15
N GLN A 93 -12.01 35.61 -25.59
CA GLN A 93 -11.73 36.22 -24.29
C GLN A 93 -12.11 37.71 -24.26
N GLN A 94 -11.86 38.45 -25.34
CA GLN A 94 -12.21 39.87 -25.46
C GLN A 94 -13.73 40.15 -25.45
N ARG A 95 -14.57 39.13 -25.62
CA ARG A 95 -16.04 39.26 -25.53
C ARG A 95 -16.55 39.29 -24.09
N PHE A 96 -15.72 38.92 -23.12
CA PHE A 96 -16.08 38.96 -21.71
C PHE A 96 -15.68 40.30 -21.10
N ASN A 97 -16.56 40.85 -20.27
CA ASN A 97 -16.32 42.12 -19.56
C ASN A 97 -15.24 42.00 -18.48
N SER A 98 -14.97 40.77 -18.02
CA SER A 98 -13.95 40.49 -17.01
C SER A 98 -13.30 39.12 -17.23
N SER A 99 -12.08 38.95 -16.69
CA SER A 99 -11.40 37.66 -16.66
C SER A 99 -12.13 36.61 -15.81
N ALA A 100 -12.87 37.04 -14.78
CA ALA A 100 -13.66 36.16 -13.93
C ALA A 100 -14.83 35.53 -14.71
N ASP A 101 -15.51 36.31 -15.56
CA ASP A 101 -16.60 35.83 -16.40
C ASP A 101 -16.11 34.82 -17.44
N TYR A 102 -14.95 35.11 -18.05
CA TYR A 102 -14.28 34.17 -18.95
C TYR A 102 -13.97 32.86 -18.24
N LEU A 103 -13.27 32.90 -17.09
CA LEU A 103 -12.94 31.70 -16.32
C LEU A 103 -14.18 30.93 -15.85
N SER A 104 -15.27 31.62 -15.51
CA SER A 104 -16.54 31.00 -15.14
C SER A 104 -17.15 30.21 -16.32
N CYS A 105 -17.15 30.79 -17.53
CA CYS A 105 -17.56 30.10 -18.76
C CYS A 105 -16.68 28.87 -19.03
N MET A 106 -15.36 29.02 -18.95
CA MET A 106 -14.40 27.94 -19.15
C MET A 106 -14.63 26.79 -18.16
N ASN A 107 -14.75 27.09 -16.86
CA ASN A 107 -14.94 26.08 -15.81
C ASN A 107 -16.27 25.32 -15.92
N THR A 108 -17.29 25.95 -16.52
CA THR A 108 -18.62 25.37 -16.68
C THR A 108 -18.72 24.51 -17.92
N ARG A 109 -18.07 24.90 -19.03
CA ARG A 109 -18.24 24.23 -20.33
C ARG A 109 -17.04 23.40 -20.77
N ALA A 110 -15.81 23.70 -20.35
CA ALA A 110 -14.66 22.92 -20.76
C ALA A 110 -14.78 21.45 -20.31
N VAL A 111 -14.26 20.56 -21.14
CA VAL A 111 -14.14 19.13 -20.85
C VAL A 111 -13.05 18.95 -19.79
N LYS A 112 -13.42 18.48 -18.60
CA LYS A 112 -12.55 18.42 -17.40
C LYS A 112 -11.65 17.19 -17.40
N VAL A 113 -10.77 17.06 -18.40
CA VAL A 113 -10.00 15.80 -18.61
C VAL A 113 -8.49 16.02 -18.58
N TYR A 114 -8.04 17.05 -17.85
CA TYR A 114 -6.67 17.59 -17.81
C TYR A 114 -6.34 18.54 -18.97
N SER A 115 -5.37 19.41 -18.71
CA SER A 115 -4.62 20.11 -19.74
C SER A 115 -3.66 19.15 -20.45
N THR A 116 -3.23 19.47 -21.68
CA THR A 116 -2.18 18.73 -22.39
C THR A 116 -0.95 18.56 -21.50
N SER A 117 -0.50 19.65 -20.88
CA SER A 117 0.69 19.66 -20.02
C SER A 117 0.56 18.73 -18.81
N ALA A 118 -0.64 18.60 -18.24
CA ALA A 118 -0.85 17.76 -17.07
C ALA A 118 -1.05 16.28 -17.45
N ALA A 119 -1.66 16.00 -18.60
CA ALA A 119 -1.70 14.64 -19.16
C ALA A 119 -0.29 14.17 -19.54
N GLU A 120 0.52 15.01 -20.18
CA GLU A 120 1.92 14.72 -20.50
C GLU A 120 2.77 14.54 -19.24
N ALA A 121 2.63 15.41 -18.23
CA ALA A 121 3.33 15.27 -16.96
C ALA A 121 2.99 13.95 -16.27
N PHE A 122 1.71 13.56 -16.24
CA PHE A 122 1.30 12.27 -15.72
C PHE A 122 1.92 11.11 -16.49
N LEU A 123 1.90 11.16 -17.84
CA LEU A 123 2.46 10.10 -18.66
C LEU A 123 3.99 10.01 -18.48
N VAL A 124 4.71 11.12 -18.38
CA VAL A 124 6.16 11.12 -18.11
C VAL A 124 6.48 10.49 -16.76
N ASP A 125 5.74 10.85 -15.71
CA ASP A 125 5.91 10.28 -14.36
C ASP A 125 5.61 8.77 -14.34
N SER A 126 4.49 8.39 -14.96
CA SER A 126 3.96 7.02 -14.96
C SER A 126 4.71 6.06 -15.89
N CYS A 127 5.30 6.57 -16.97
CA CYS A 127 6.02 5.78 -17.98
C CYS A 127 7.54 5.69 -17.72
N SER A 128 7.96 5.93 -16.47
CA SER A 128 9.36 5.74 -16.05
C SER A 128 9.86 4.32 -16.38
N PRO A 129 11.17 4.14 -16.69
CA PRO A 129 11.71 2.88 -17.17
C PRO A 129 11.43 1.73 -16.19
N GLY A 130 10.58 0.78 -16.63
CA GLY A 130 10.14 -0.37 -15.84
C GLY A 130 8.64 -0.65 -15.92
N HIS A 131 7.82 0.34 -16.27
CA HIS A 131 6.37 0.17 -16.38
C HIS A 131 5.93 0.03 -17.85
N GLN A 132 5.30 -1.09 -18.20
CA GLN A 132 4.68 -1.31 -19.51
C GLN A 132 3.19 -1.01 -19.44
N MET A 133 2.81 0.27 -19.54
CA MET A 133 1.40 0.65 -19.70
C MET A 133 1.08 0.91 -21.17
N ALA A 134 -0.17 0.66 -21.57
CA ALA A 134 -0.66 1.06 -22.88
C ALA A 134 -0.49 2.59 -23.07
N GLY A 135 0.27 3.00 -24.11
CA GLY A 135 0.60 4.39 -24.39
C GLY A 135 1.99 4.86 -23.93
N CYS A 136 2.67 4.10 -23.06
CA CYS A 136 4.02 4.41 -22.61
C CYS A 136 5.11 4.12 -23.65
N ASN A 137 4.79 3.38 -24.72
CA ASN A 137 5.72 3.06 -25.79
C ASN A 137 6.20 4.28 -26.60
N LEU A 138 5.54 5.44 -26.42
CA LEU A 138 5.91 6.72 -27.04
C LEU A 138 6.45 7.73 -26.02
N CYS A 139 6.69 7.29 -24.78
CA CYS A 139 7.20 8.11 -23.68
C CYS A 139 8.63 7.75 -23.33
N ASN A 140 9.41 8.76 -22.96
CA ASN A 140 10.69 8.61 -22.28
C ASN A 140 10.63 9.34 -20.92
N ALA A 141 11.72 9.27 -20.13
CA ALA A 141 11.79 9.86 -18.79
C ALA A 141 11.61 11.39 -18.73
N THR A 142 11.55 12.08 -19.87
CA THR A 142 11.52 13.55 -19.95
C THR A 142 10.39 14.09 -20.83
N ALA A 143 9.83 13.28 -21.72
CA ALA A 143 8.81 13.69 -22.67
C ALA A 143 8.01 12.50 -23.21
N CYS A 144 6.74 12.75 -23.50
CA CYS A 144 5.89 11.82 -24.24
C CYS A 144 5.62 12.36 -25.63
N ASP A 145 6.10 11.65 -26.65
CA ASP A 145 5.83 11.97 -28.06
C ASP A 145 4.60 11.22 -28.56
N THR A 146 3.55 11.20 -27.76
CA THR A 146 2.28 10.61 -28.17
C THR A 146 1.52 11.61 -29.07
N PRO A 147 1.06 11.20 -30.26
CA PRO A 147 0.22 12.03 -31.12
C PRO A 147 -1.17 12.28 -30.52
N ASP A 148 -1.53 11.58 -29.45
CA ASP A 148 -2.76 11.76 -28.70
C ASP A 148 -2.53 11.52 -27.18
N PRO A 149 -2.14 12.56 -26.42
CA PRO A 149 -1.95 12.47 -24.98
C PRO A 149 -3.21 12.04 -24.23
N LEU A 150 -4.39 12.45 -24.68
CA LEU A 150 -5.65 12.07 -24.04
C LEU A 150 -5.92 10.57 -24.19
N LEU A 151 -5.74 10.01 -25.39
CA LEU A 151 -5.94 8.59 -25.60
C LEU A 151 -4.90 7.75 -24.85
N ALA A 152 -3.63 8.16 -24.83
CA ALA A 152 -2.59 7.49 -24.05
C ALA A 152 -2.89 7.56 -22.54
N TYR A 153 -3.29 8.73 -22.04
CA TYR A 153 -3.71 8.93 -20.66
C TYR A 153 -4.92 8.06 -20.30
N SER A 154 -5.95 8.03 -21.16
CA SER A 154 -7.13 7.20 -20.98
C SER A 154 -6.78 5.72 -20.94
N ALA A 155 -5.89 5.26 -21.81
CA ALA A 155 -5.48 3.87 -21.89
C ALA A 155 -4.72 3.48 -20.62
N GLY A 156 -3.77 4.31 -20.18
CA GLY A 156 -3.03 4.10 -18.94
C GLY A 156 -3.96 4.02 -17.72
N CYS A 157 -4.93 4.93 -17.61
CA CYS A 157 -5.86 4.95 -16.47
C CYS A 157 -6.93 3.85 -16.49
N LEU A 158 -7.21 3.25 -17.64
CA LEU A 158 -8.09 2.10 -17.76
C LEU A 158 -7.35 0.77 -17.53
N ASP A 159 -6.05 0.74 -17.83
CA ASP A 159 -5.20 -0.44 -17.65
C ASP A 159 -4.78 -0.60 -16.18
N MET A 160 -4.39 0.49 -15.52
CA MET A 160 -4.05 0.50 -14.09
C MET A 160 -4.61 1.74 -13.38
N LEU A 161 -5.32 1.53 -12.28
CA LEU A 161 -5.86 2.59 -11.44
C LEU A 161 -4.74 3.26 -10.61
N MET A 162 -4.04 4.21 -11.24
CA MET A 162 -2.98 4.98 -10.60
C MET A 162 -3.55 6.16 -9.80
N SER A 163 -2.80 6.65 -8.82
CA SER A 163 -3.19 7.82 -7.98
C SER A 163 -3.45 9.09 -8.81
N GLY A 164 -2.78 9.23 -9.96
CA GLY A 164 -2.98 10.32 -10.92
C GLY A 164 -4.22 10.17 -11.82
N CYS A 165 -4.93 9.03 -11.79
CA CYS A 165 -6.13 8.82 -12.61
C CYS A 165 -7.41 9.44 -12.06
N LYS A 166 -7.35 10.14 -10.92
CA LYS A 166 -8.54 10.71 -10.25
C LYS A 166 -9.36 11.63 -11.16
N PRO A 167 -8.78 12.58 -11.93
CA PRO A 167 -9.60 13.41 -12.80
C PRO A 167 -10.15 12.66 -14.02
N TRP A 168 -9.49 11.58 -14.49
CA TRP A 168 -10.08 10.70 -15.51
C TRP A 168 -11.30 9.96 -14.97
N ILE A 169 -11.18 9.38 -13.78
CA ILE A 169 -12.30 8.72 -13.09
C ILE A 169 -13.41 9.75 -12.82
N SER A 170 -13.05 10.97 -12.43
CA SER A 170 -14.04 12.03 -12.22
C SER A 170 -14.76 12.42 -13.50
N PHE A 171 -14.04 12.51 -14.63
CA PHE A 171 -14.66 12.71 -15.94
C PHE A 171 -15.61 11.56 -16.30
N CYS A 172 -15.17 10.31 -16.16
CA CYS A 172 -15.99 9.14 -16.48
C CYS A 172 -17.20 8.94 -15.56
N THR A 173 -17.20 9.55 -14.37
CA THR A 173 -18.34 9.52 -13.44
C THR A 173 -19.28 10.72 -13.59
N GLN A 174 -18.76 11.89 -14.01
CA GLN A 174 -19.57 13.10 -14.23
C GLN A 174 -20.27 13.10 -15.59
N GLU A 175 -19.61 12.62 -16.64
CA GLU A 175 -20.24 12.44 -17.94
C GLU A 175 -21.08 11.16 -17.89
N THR A 176 -22.33 11.23 -18.37
CA THR A 176 -23.18 10.03 -18.37
C THR A 176 -22.53 8.90 -19.18
N PRO A 177 -22.74 7.62 -18.81
CA PRO A 177 -22.14 6.50 -19.52
C PRO A 177 -22.39 6.53 -21.04
N ALA A 178 -23.55 7.03 -21.49
CA ALA A 178 -23.86 7.15 -22.92
C ALA A 178 -23.05 8.24 -23.66
N LEU A 179 -22.53 9.25 -22.96
CA LEU A 179 -21.81 10.38 -23.57
C LEU A 179 -20.29 10.13 -23.64
N ALA A 180 -19.74 9.41 -22.66
CA ALA A 180 -18.29 9.19 -22.53
C ALA A 180 -17.87 7.72 -22.72
N GLN A 181 -18.80 6.81 -23.05
CA GLN A 181 -18.54 5.37 -23.17
C GLN A 181 -17.31 5.07 -24.03
N ALA A 182 -17.17 5.71 -25.19
CA ALA A 182 -16.02 5.44 -26.06
C ALA A 182 -14.67 5.77 -25.41
N LEU A 183 -14.60 6.87 -24.67
CA LEU A 183 -13.37 7.28 -23.98
C LEU A 183 -13.13 6.41 -22.74
N CYS A 184 -14.17 6.17 -21.94
CA CYS A 184 -14.12 5.45 -20.67
C CYS A 184 -14.12 3.92 -20.80
N LEU A 185 -14.21 3.37 -22.02
CA LEU A 185 -14.03 1.96 -22.31
C LEU A 185 -12.60 1.67 -22.77
N ALA A 186 -12.13 0.47 -22.42
CA ALA A 186 -10.83 -0.04 -22.87
C ALA A 186 -10.74 0.00 -24.42
N PRO A 187 -9.54 0.21 -25.01
CA PRO A 187 -9.38 0.36 -26.46
C PRO A 187 -10.06 -0.73 -27.31
N GLN A 188 -10.05 -1.98 -26.83
CA GLN A 188 -10.69 -3.12 -27.52
C GLN A 188 -12.23 -3.04 -27.55
N GLY A 189 -12.85 -2.32 -26.60
CA GLY A 189 -14.28 -2.06 -26.55
C GLY A 189 -14.73 -0.83 -27.35
N ARG A 190 -13.79 -0.06 -27.93
CA ARG A 190 -14.09 1.15 -28.72
C ARG A 190 -14.51 0.84 -30.16
N THR A 191 -14.23 -0.37 -30.63
CA THR A 191 -14.71 -0.85 -31.93
C THR A 191 -16.22 -1.07 -31.82
N THR A 192 -17.00 -0.07 -32.24
CA THR A 192 -18.41 -0.27 -32.52
C THR A 192 -18.56 -1.37 -33.56
N THR A 193 -19.62 -2.15 -33.39
CA THR A 193 -20.06 -3.29 -34.18
C THR A 193 -20.18 -2.93 -35.66
N ALA A 194 -19.06 -2.81 -36.37
CA ALA A 194 -19.04 -2.79 -37.81
C ALA A 194 -19.36 -4.22 -38.26
N THR A 195 -20.47 -4.36 -38.99
CA THR A 195 -20.87 -5.58 -39.69
C THR A 195 -19.74 -6.04 -40.62
N SER A 196 -18.80 -6.83 -40.10
CA SER A 196 -17.75 -7.47 -40.88
C SER A 196 -18.24 -8.82 -41.40
N PRO A 197 -17.91 -9.21 -42.66
CA PRO A 197 -18.18 -10.54 -43.20
C PRO A 197 -17.50 -11.63 -42.35
N PRO A 198 -18.04 -12.87 -42.37
CA PRO A 198 -17.59 -13.95 -41.50
C PRO A 198 -16.11 -14.30 -41.76
N PRO A 199 -15.25 -14.31 -40.72
CA PRO A 199 -13.89 -14.80 -40.86
C PRO A 199 -13.87 -16.32 -41.04
N PRO A 200 -12.85 -16.87 -41.73
CA PRO A 200 -12.70 -18.31 -41.92
C PRO A 200 -12.47 -19.00 -40.57
N ALA A 201 -13.06 -20.18 -40.45
CA ALA A 201 -13.17 -20.98 -39.23
C ALA A 201 -11.83 -21.21 -38.52
N SER A 202 -11.58 -20.42 -37.48
CA SER A 202 -10.62 -20.75 -36.42
C SER A 202 -11.35 -21.54 -35.34
N SER A 203 -10.80 -22.72 -35.05
CA SER A 203 -11.00 -23.61 -33.90
C SER A 203 -12.12 -23.24 -32.92
N LEU A 204 -13.12 -24.13 -32.84
CA LEU A 204 -14.19 -24.19 -31.83
C LEU A 204 -13.67 -23.95 -30.40
N SER A 205 -13.61 -22.68 -29.98
CA SER A 205 -13.73 -22.34 -28.57
C SER A 205 -15.18 -22.67 -28.20
N VAL A 206 -15.38 -23.77 -27.48
CA VAL A 206 -16.66 -24.09 -26.86
C VAL A 206 -17.01 -22.87 -26.01
N ASN A 207 -17.96 -22.05 -26.49
CA ASN A 207 -18.63 -21.08 -25.65
C ASN A 207 -19.35 -21.92 -24.60
N VAL A 208 -18.71 -22.11 -23.45
CA VAL A 208 -19.35 -22.68 -22.28
C VAL A 208 -20.46 -21.68 -21.96
N SER A 209 -21.68 -22.04 -22.35
CA SER A 209 -22.88 -21.28 -21.98
C SER A 209 -22.77 -21.01 -20.49
N ALA A 210 -22.70 -19.73 -20.10
CA ALA A 210 -22.67 -19.35 -18.70
C ALA A 210 -23.85 -20.03 -18.00
N ASP A 211 -23.57 -20.65 -16.84
CA ASP A 211 -24.57 -21.35 -16.06
C ASP A 211 -25.76 -20.39 -15.77
N PRO A 212 -27.02 -20.82 -15.94
CA PRO A 212 -28.18 -19.97 -15.68
C PRO A 212 -28.14 -19.27 -14.31
N CYS A 213 -27.54 -19.90 -13.30
CA CYS A 213 -27.41 -19.31 -11.97
C CYS A 213 -26.34 -18.22 -11.87
N VAL A 214 -25.35 -18.19 -12.74
CA VAL A 214 -24.40 -17.07 -12.84
C VAL A 214 -25.08 -15.87 -13.52
N LEU A 215 -25.93 -16.12 -14.51
CA LEU A 215 -26.67 -15.06 -15.22
C LEU A 215 -27.78 -14.44 -14.37
N ASP A 216 -28.47 -15.24 -13.56
CA ASP A 216 -29.55 -14.79 -12.67
C ASP A 216 -29.59 -15.60 -11.36
N PRO A 217 -28.77 -15.23 -10.36
CA PRO A 217 -28.70 -15.93 -9.08
C PRO A 217 -29.90 -15.68 -8.18
N THR A 218 -30.89 -14.89 -8.61
CA THR A 218 -32.10 -14.58 -7.82
C THR A 218 -33.15 -15.69 -7.94
N GLN A 219 -32.99 -16.62 -8.88
CA GLN A 219 -33.93 -17.70 -9.09
C GLN A 219 -33.85 -18.71 -7.93
N PRO A 220 -34.98 -19.14 -7.35
CA PRO A 220 -34.99 -20.10 -6.24
C PRO A 220 -34.23 -21.40 -6.52
N ALA A 221 -34.15 -21.83 -7.79
CA ALA A 221 -33.38 -23.01 -8.20
C ALA A 221 -31.87 -22.87 -7.95
N CYS A 222 -31.36 -21.66 -7.84
CA CYS A 222 -29.95 -21.37 -7.61
C CYS A 222 -29.54 -21.42 -6.14
N ALA A 223 -30.47 -21.69 -5.21
CA ALA A 223 -30.16 -21.72 -3.79
C ALA A 223 -29.10 -22.77 -3.41
N SER A 224 -29.05 -23.89 -4.14
CA SER A 224 -28.06 -24.95 -3.98
C SER A 224 -26.95 -24.92 -5.04
N TYR A 225 -26.90 -23.88 -5.88
CA TYR A 225 -25.84 -23.75 -6.86
C TYR A 225 -24.49 -23.62 -6.16
N THR A 226 -23.50 -24.35 -6.67
CA THR A 226 -22.11 -24.29 -6.21
C THR A 226 -21.26 -23.90 -7.41
N TYR A 227 -20.61 -22.75 -7.32
CA TYR A 227 -19.70 -22.26 -8.32
C TYR A 227 -18.50 -23.23 -8.44
N PRO A 228 -18.20 -23.75 -9.65
CA PRO A 228 -17.16 -24.77 -9.81
C PRO A 228 -15.77 -24.27 -9.37
N ASP A 229 -15.05 -25.09 -8.61
CA ASP A 229 -13.68 -24.77 -8.16
C ASP A 229 -12.72 -24.48 -9.33
N SER A 230 -12.89 -25.17 -10.47
CA SER A 230 -12.10 -24.92 -11.68
C SER A 230 -12.36 -23.54 -12.29
N ALA A 231 -13.61 -23.06 -12.24
CA ALA A 231 -13.97 -21.72 -12.68
C ALA A 231 -13.45 -20.67 -11.69
N ALA A 232 -13.47 -20.97 -10.39
CA ALA A 232 -12.90 -20.10 -9.37
C ALA A 232 -11.38 -19.97 -9.55
N GLN A 233 -10.68 -21.08 -9.76
CA GLN A 233 -9.25 -21.11 -10.01
C GLN A 233 -8.89 -20.33 -11.28
N ALA A 234 -9.66 -20.48 -12.37
CA ALA A 234 -9.44 -19.69 -13.59
C ALA A 234 -9.61 -18.18 -13.36
N GLY A 235 -10.52 -17.76 -12.47
CA GLY A 235 -10.64 -16.37 -12.02
C GLY A 235 -9.43 -15.91 -11.22
N ILE A 236 -8.99 -16.72 -10.26
CA ILE A 236 -7.80 -16.48 -9.44
C ILE A 236 -6.55 -16.33 -10.32
N ASP A 237 -6.33 -17.25 -11.27
CA ASP A 237 -5.15 -17.25 -12.14
C ASP A 237 -5.10 -15.99 -13.02
N LYS A 238 -6.25 -15.52 -13.51
CA LYS A 238 -6.35 -14.24 -14.26
C LYS A 238 -6.01 -13.05 -13.39
N LEU A 239 -6.56 -13.00 -12.17
CA LEU A 239 -6.37 -11.89 -11.23
C LEU A 239 -4.91 -11.84 -10.76
N CYS A 240 -4.37 -12.95 -10.26
CA CYS A 240 -3.00 -13.03 -9.77
C CYS A 240 -1.95 -12.98 -10.89
N GLY A 241 -2.30 -13.38 -12.12
CA GLY A 241 -1.44 -13.15 -13.29
C GLY A 241 -1.35 -11.68 -13.70
N SER A 242 -2.39 -10.88 -13.41
CA SER A 242 -2.43 -9.45 -13.73
C SER A 242 -1.87 -8.58 -12.59
N MET A 243 -2.12 -8.96 -11.34
CA MET A 243 -1.70 -8.25 -10.14
C MET A 243 -1.22 -9.25 -9.08
N PRO A 244 0.03 -9.74 -9.17
CA PRO A 244 0.54 -10.78 -8.28
C PRO A 244 0.64 -10.34 -6.81
N ASP A 245 0.74 -9.05 -6.55
CA ASP A 245 1.03 -8.48 -5.22
C ASP A 245 -0.24 -8.27 -4.37
N MET A 246 -1.42 -8.73 -4.82
CA MET A 246 -2.65 -8.61 -4.04
C MET A 246 -2.58 -9.49 -2.78
N PRO A 247 -3.12 -9.03 -1.62
CA PRO A 247 -3.25 -9.84 -0.41
C PRO A 247 -3.93 -11.20 -0.63
N GLY A 248 -4.94 -11.27 -1.52
CA GLY A 248 -5.57 -12.54 -1.91
C GLY A 248 -4.67 -13.48 -2.72
N CYS A 249 -3.68 -12.96 -3.45
CA CYS A 249 -2.69 -13.77 -4.18
C CYS A 249 -1.61 -14.31 -3.24
N ALA A 250 -1.19 -13.52 -2.24
CA ALA A 250 -0.36 -14.03 -1.13
C ALA A 250 -1.07 -15.17 -0.39
N LEU A 251 -2.39 -15.06 -0.20
CA LEU A 251 -3.23 -16.15 0.34
C LEU A 251 -3.25 -17.39 -0.54
N GLN A 252 -3.48 -17.25 -1.84
CA GLN A 252 -3.40 -18.38 -2.79
C GLN A 252 -2.03 -19.07 -2.71
N ALA A 253 -0.94 -18.29 -2.71
CA ALA A 253 0.41 -18.82 -2.63
C ALA A 253 0.68 -19.54 -1.30
N ALA A 254 0.19 -19.02 -0.17
CA ALA A 254 0.30 -19.66 1.13
C ALA A 254 -0.48 -20.98 1.19
N CYS A 255 -1.68 -21.03 0.62
CA CYS A 255 -2.50 -22.23 0.50
C CYS A 255 -1.81 -23.33 -0.34
N GLY A 256 -1.14 -22.95 -1.44
CA GLY A 256 -0.41 -23.89 -2.30
C GLY A 256 0.83 -24.54 -1.66
N LYS A 257 1.40 -23.93 -0.61
CA LYS A 257 2.59 -24.46 0.07
C LYS A 257 2.28 -25.62 1.03
N GLY A 258 1.02 -25.86 1.38
CA GLY A 258 0.59 -27.04 2.16
C GLY A 258 1.09 -27.06 3.61
N GLN A 259 1.52 -25.93 4.18
CA GLN A 259 2.20 -25.89 5.48
C GLN A 259 1.26 -25.80 6.70
N GLY A 260 -0.07 -25.86 6.50
CA GLY A 260 -1.04 -25.70 7.59
C GLY A 260 -1.01 -24.32 8.25
N LEU A 261 -0.33 -23.34 7.65
CA LEU A 261 -0.21 -21.96 8.14
C LEU A 261 -1.43 -21.10 7.80
N VAL A 262 -2.30 -21.62 6.93
CA VAL A 262 -3.61 -21.05 6.60
C VAL A 262 -4.64 -22.17 6.76
N ALA A 263 -5.72 -21.91 7.48
CA ALA A 263 -6.79 -22.88 7.69
C ALA A 263 -7.45 -23.25 6.37
N ALA A 264 -7.79 -24.54 6.22
CA ALA A 264 -8.38 -25.08 4.99
C ALA A 264 -9.64 -24.33 4.52
N LYS A 265 -10.43 -23.78 5.44
CA LYS A 265 -11.63 -22.97 5.12
C LYS A 265 -11.30 -21.71 4.30
N TYR A 266 -10.11 -21.13 4.46
CA TYR A 266 -9.66 -19.96 3.70
C TYR A 266 -8.92 -20.32 2.41
N CYS A 267 -8.60 -21.60 2.22
CA CYS A 267 -7.95 -22.13 1.03
C CYS A 267 -8.92 -22.73 0.00
N ALA A 268 -10.23 -22.67 0.25
CA ALA A 268 -11.20 -23.04 -0.77
C ALA A 268 -11.11 -22.06 -1.95
N PRO A 269 -11.03 -22.53 -3.22
CA PRO A 269 -10.88 -21.65 -4.38
C PRO A 269 -11.93 -20.54 -4.44
N PHE A 270 -13.17 -20.82 -4.08
CA PHE A 270 -14.21 -19.81 -4.03
C PHE A 270 -13.95 -18.72 -2.97
N VAL A 271 -13.41 -19.06 -1.79
CA VAL A 271 -13.06 -18.08 -0.74
C VAL A 271 -11.90 -17.21 -1.18
N VAL A 272 -10.89 -17.78 -1.84
CA VAL A 272 -9.77 -17.00 -2.39
C VAL A 272 -10.25 -16.05 -3.48
N LEU A 273 -11.10 -16.51 -4.40
CA LEU A 273 -11.72 -15.66 -5.41
C LEU A 273 -12.58 -14.56 -4.77
N ALA A 274 -13.41 -14.89 -3.78
CA ALA A 274 -14.23 -13.93 -3.05
C ALA A 274 -13.37 -12.85 -2.39
N THR A 275 -12.22 -13.24 -1.84
CA THR A 275 -11.24 -12.35 -1.21
C THR A 275 -10.61 -11.38 -2.22
N LEU A 276 -10.17 -11.89 -3.38
CA LEU A 276 -9.63 -11.05 -4.46
C LEU A 276 -10.68 -10.09 -5.01
N CYS A 277 -11.90 -10.56 -5.23
CA CYS A 277 -12.98 -9.76 -5.77
C CYS A 277 -13.62 -8.81 -4.75
N HIS A 278 -13.42 -9.03 -3.45
CA HIS A 278 -13.76 -8.07 -2.42
C HIS A 278 -12.81 -6.86 -2.44
N ASP A 279 -11.51 -7.12 -2.64
CA ASP A 279 -10.48 -6.08 -2.78
C ASP A 279 -10.70 -5.23 -4.04
N MET A 280 -10.82 -5.88 -5.21
CA MET A 280 -10.99 -5.21 -6.50
C MET A 280 -12.14 -5.79 -7.34
N PRO A 281 -13.41 -5.42 -7.05
CA PRO A 281 -14.60 -5.99 -7.69
C PRO A 281 -14.77 -5.66 -9.18
N GLY A 282 -13.93 -4.77 -9.73
CA GLY A 282 -13.97 -4.36 -11.14
C GLY A 282 -12.95 -5.07 -12.04
N MET A 283 -12.10 -5.94 -11.48
CA MET A 283 -11.03 -6.58 -12.21
C MET A 283 -11.52 -7.76 -13.07
N ARG A 284 -10.82 -8.02 -14.18
CA ARG A 284 -11.07 -9.20 -15.02
C ARG A 284 -10.82 -10.47 -14.23
N GLY A 285 -11.77 -11.39 -14.25
CA GLY A 285 -11.80 -12.60 -13.41
C GLY A 285 -12.85 -12.53 -12.29
N CYS A 286 -13.41 -11.35 -11.99
CA CYS A 286 -14.44 -11.16 -10.96
C CYS A 286 -15.86 -11.04 -11.51
N GLU A 287 -16.05 -11.09 -12.83
CA GLU A 287 -17.35 -10.85 -13.47
C GLU A 287 -18.41 -11.84 -12.99
N ASP A 288 -18.09 -13.14 -13.01
CA ASP A 288 -19.01 -14.21 -12.62
C ASP A 288 -19.28 -14.20 -11.11
N TYR A 289 -18.24 -13.98 -10.29
CA TYR A 289 -18.41 -13.84 -8.84
C TYR A 289 -19.31 -12.65 -8.48
N LYS A 290 -19.10 -11.50 -9.14
CA LYS A 290 -19.93 -10.30 -8.94
C LYS A 290 -21.37 -10.54 -9.38
N ALA A 291 -21.57 -11.19 -10.53
CA ALA A 291 -22.89 -11.54 -11.03
C ALA A 291 -23.62 -12.46 -10.05
N LEU A 292 -22.90 -13.42 -9.46
CA LEU A 292 -23.42 -14.42 -8.53
C LEU A 292 -23.69 -13.86 -7.11
N CYS A 293 -22.73 -13.17 -6.50
CA CYS A 293 -22.75 -12.83 -5.08
C CYS A 293 -23.03 -11.35 -4.77
N ASN A 294 -22.73 -10.43 -5.68
CA ASN A 294 -22.96 -8.99 -5.45
C ASN A 294 -24.30 -8.51 -6.00
N ARG A 295 -25.07 -9.38 -6.66
CA ARG A 295 -26.42 -9.07 -7.13
C ARG A 295 -27.39 -9.07 -5.95
N ALA A 296 -28.13 -7.98 -5.80
CA ALA A 296 -29.16 -7.87 -4.78
C ALA A 296 -30.20 -8.99 -4.95
N GLY A 297 -30.48 -9.71 -3.86
CA GLY A 297 -31.42 -10.84 -3.85
C GLY A 297 -30.87 -12.15 -4.39
N SER A 298 -29.54 -12.28 -4.56
CA SER A 298 -28.92 -13.59 -4.82
C SER A 298 -29.33 -14.60 -3.74
N VAL A 299 -29.76 -15.78 -4.16
CA VAL A 299 -30.16 -16.88 -3.25
C VAL A 299 -29.06 -17.93 -3.07
N VAL A 300 -27.92 -17.78 -3.75
CA VAL A 300 -26.83 -18.76 -3.79
C VAL A 300 -26.14 -18.84 -2.42
N LYS A 301 -26.36 -19.95 -1.70
CA LYS A 301 -25.84 -20.13 -0.32
C LYS A 301 -24.32 -20.08 -0.22
N GLN A 302 -23.60 -20.52 -1.25
CA GLN A 302 -22.14 -20.49 -1.23
C GLN A 302 -21.58 -19.07 -1.00
N CYS A 303 -22.26 -18.01 -1.48
CA CYS A 303 -21.85 -16.63 -1.27
C CYS A 303 -21.86 -16.22 0.21
N SER A 304 -22.77 -16.78 1.02
CA SER A 304 -22.81 -16.54 2.47
C SER A 304 -21.97 -17.52 3.27
N ASP A 305 -21.85 -18.76 2.81
CA ASP A 305 -21.16 -19.84 3.52
C ASP A 305 -19.63 -19.75 3.34
N GLN A 306 -19.18 -19.17 2.23
CA GLN A 306 -17.78 -19.03 1.83
C GLN A 306 -17.45 -17.57 1.48
N PRO A 307 -17.58 -16.62 2.44
CA PRO A 307 -17.29 -15.22 2.20
C PRO A 307 -15.78 -14.97 2.06
N ALA A 308 -15.42 -13.77 1.62
CA ALA A 308 -14.04 -13.28 1.66
C ALA A 308 -13.43 -13.40 3.07
N VAL A 309 -12.10 -13.56 3.15
CA VAL A 309 -11.38 -13.63 4.44
C VAL A 309 -11.66 -12.35 5.25
N PRO A 310 -12.24 -12.46 6.46
CA PRO A 310 -12.75 -11.30 7.18
C PRO A 310 -11.61 -10.40 7.64
N GLY A 311 -11.74 -9.11 7.36
CA GLY A 311 -10.80 -8.08 7.79
C GLY A 311 -9.50 -8.01 7.01
N LEU A 312 -9.24 -8.90 6.04
CA LEU A 312 -8.02 -8.86 5.23
C LEU A 312 -7.88 -7.46 4.58
N PRO A 313 -6.76 -6.75 4.77
CA PRO A 313 -6.59 -5.43 4.17
C PRO A 313 -6.63 -5.52 2.65
N THR A 314 -7.22 -4.52 2.00
CA THR A 314 -7.14 -4.37 0.55
C THR A 314 -5.69 -4.16 0.11
N TRP A 315 -5.34 -4.43 -1.15
CA TRP A 315 -4.01 -4.15 -1.68
C TRP A 315 -3.59 -2.69 -1.44
N SER A 316 -4.52 -1.76 -1.67
CA SER A 316 -4.29 -0.32 -1.45
C SER A 316 -4.08 0.03 0.02
N GLN A 317 -4.80 -0.62 0.95
CA GLN A 317 -4.62 -0.42 2.40
C GLN A 317 -3.28 -0.99 2.85
N ALA A 318 -2.94 -2.23 2.47
CA ALA A 318 -1.71 -2.88 2.85
C ALA A 318 -0.48 -2.09 2.34
N ARG A 319 -0.46 -1.75 1.03
CA ARG A 319 0.63 -1.00 0.42
C ARG A 319 0.81 0.39 1.05
N LYS A 320 -0.29 1.11 1.32
CA LYS A 320 -0.23 2.41 2.01
C LYS A 320 0.31 2.27 3.43
N ALA A 321 -0.09 1.25 4.16
CA ALA A 321 0.37 1.00 5.52
C ALA A 321 1.88 0.70 5.55
N VAL A 322 2.37 -0.12 4.61
CA VAL A 322 3.81 -0.42 4.47
C VAL A 322 4.60 0.84 4.17
N PHE A 323 4.25 1.60 3.12
CA PHE A 323 5.02 2.80 2.78
C PHE A 323 4.98 3.87 3.87
N SER A 324 3.83 4.07 4.52
CA SER A 324 3.75 4.98 5.66
C SER A 324 4.66 4.54 6.82
N ALA A 325 4.77 3.25 7.10
CA ALA A 325 5.68 2.75 8.12
C ALA A 325 7.15 2.93 7.72
N CYS A 326 7.48 2.63 6.47
CA CYS A 326 8.85 2.66 5.97
C CYS A 326 9.40 4.08 5.78
N ASP A 327 8.53 5.05 5.50
CA ASP A 327 8.90 6.47 5.45
C ASP A 327 9.26 7.01 6.85
N ASP A 328 8.60 6.52 7.89
CA ASP A 328 8.86 6.94 9.28
C ASP A 328 10.16 6.32 9.82
N HIS A 329 10.35 5.01 9.65
CA HIS A 329 11.54 4.28 10.13
C HIS A 329 11.92 3.11 9.21
N PRO A 330 13.21 2.92 8.88
CA PRO A 330 13.65 1.73 8.15
C PRO A 330 13.54 0.49 9.04
N MET A 331 12.67 -0.45 8.65
CA MET A 331 12.40 -1.72 9.35
C MET A 331 12.77 -2.93 8.48
N ALA A 332 12.87 -4.11 9.07
CA ALA A 332 13.23 -5.32 8.32
C ALA A 332 12.21 -5.63 7.21
N GLY A 333 10.91 -5.47 7.51
CA GLY A 333 9.82 -5.64 6.54
C GLY A 333 9.81 -4.62 5.39
N CYS A 334 10.58 -3.53 5.51
CA CYS A 334 10.76 -2.54 4.44
C CYS A 334 11.81 -2.96 3.41
N ALA A 335 12.70 -3.91 3.73
CA ALA A 335 13.82 -4.29 2.87
C ALA A 335 13.38 -4.97 1.55
N THR A 336 12.17 -5.53 1.52
CA THR A 336 11.57 -6.14 0.33
C THR A 336 10.82 -5.14 -0.55
N CYS A 337 10.63 -3.89 -0.08
CA CYS A 337 9.90 -2.86 -0.79
C CYS A 337 10.83 -1.70 -1.18
N SER A 338 10.57 -1.11 -2.34
CA SER A 338 11.20 0.13 -2.80
C SER A 338 10.29 1.32 -2.51
N SER A 339 10.73 2.54 -2.82
CA SER A 339 9.91 3.75 -2.65
C SER A 339 8.62 3.75 -3.49
N SER A 340 8.56 2.93 -4.55
CA SER A 340 7.43 2.90 -5.47
C SER A 340 6.80 1.52 -5.63
N ASP A 341 7.43 0.44 -5.17
CA ASP A 341 6.98 -0.92 -5.42
C ASP A 341 7.14 -1.82 -4.19
N CYS A 342 6.21 -2.74 -3.98
CA CYS A 342 6.17 -3.62 -2.82
C CYS A 342 5.50 -4.94 -3.23
N PRO A 343 6.29 -5.96 -3.64
CA PRO A 343 5.77 -7.18 -4.26
C PRO A 343 4.88 -8.05 -3.34
N ASP A 344 5.05 -7.96 -2.02
CA ASP A 344 4.15 -8.64 -1.07
C ASP A 344 3.83 -7.69 0.09
N PRO A 345 2.90 -6.74 -0.12
CA PRO A 345 2.59 -5.73 0.88
C PRO A 345 1.94 -6.35 2.12
N LEU A 346 1.31 -7.53 2.02
CA LEU A 346 0.73 -8.21 3.18
C LEU A 346 1.84 -8.83 4.06
N ALA A 347 2.82 -9.51 3.45
CA ALA A 347 3.95 -10.05 4.19
C ALA A 347 4.82 -8.94 4.81
N SER A 348 5.15 -7.90 4.04
CA SER A 348 5.89 -6.74 4.58
C SER A 348 5.14 -6.05 5.72
N LEU A 349 3.82 -5.90 5.61
CA LEU A 349 3.01 -5.34 6.69
C LEU A 349 3.02 -6.24 7.92
N ALA A 350 2.92 -7.56 7.74
CA ALA A 350 3.01 -8.52 8.83
C ALA A 350 4.36 -8.40 9.55
N ASP A 351 5.47 -8.38 8.81
CA ASP A 351 6.82 -8.26 9.37
C ASP A 351 6.99 -6.94 10.16
N ILE A 352 6.54 -5.82 9.60
CA ILE A 352 6.55 -4.50 10.27
C ILE A 352 5.72 -4.54 11.55
N CYS A 353 4.52 -5.11 11.50
CA CYS A 353 3.62 -5.12 12.64
C CYS A 353 4.06 -6.11 13.73
N HIS A 354 4.72 -7.21 13.40
CA HIS A 354 5.36 -8.05 14.41
C HIS A 354 6.56 -7.37 15.07
N GLU A 355 7.32 -6.57 14.31
CA GLU A 355 8.44 -5.80 14.85
C GLU A 355 7.97 -4.66 15.77
N MET A 356 6.92 -3.93 15.36
CA MET A 356 6.37 -2.79 16.09
C MET A 356 4.83 -2.85 16.19
N PRO A 357 4.27 -3.71 17.06
CA PRO A 357 2.82 -4.01 17.10
C PRO A 357 1.92 -2.82 17.43
N ASN A 358 2.47 -1.80 18.09
CA ASN A 358 1.73 -0.63 18.55
C ASN A 358 1.75 0.55 17.54
N MET A 359 2.28 0.36 16.32
CA MET A 359 2.21 1.39 15.30
C MET A 359 0.76 1.62 14.87
N ALA A 360 0.39 2.88 14.63
CA ALA A 360 -0.96 3.22 14.19
C ALA A 360 -1.35 2.51 12.88
N VAL A 361 -0.40 2.31 11.97
CA VAL A 361 -0.60 1.60 10.70
C VAL A 361 -0.95 0.11 10.89
N CYS A 362 -0.60 -0.48 12.04
CA CYS A 362 -0.83 -1.89 12.34
C CYS A 362 -2.23 -2.20 12.87
N ALA A 363 -3.04 -1.18 13.17
CA ALA A 363 -4.39 -1.39 13.67
C ALA A 363 -5.25 -2.22 12.69
N GLY A 364 -5.15 -1.96 11.38
CA GLY A 364 -5.86 -2.72 10.36
C GLY A 364 -5.38 -4.17 10.24
N PHE A 365 -4.07 -4.38 10.32
CA PHE A 365 -3.46 -5.72 10.31
C PHE A 365 -3.89 -6.57 11.52
N TRP A 366 -3.91 -5.99 12.72
CA TRP A 366 -4.38 -6.71 13.90
C TRP A 366 -5.89 -6.95 13.88
N ALA A 367 -6.68 -6.04 13.29
CA ALA A 367 -8.10 -6.27 13.05
C ALA A 367 -8.34 -7.47 12.12
N PHE A 368 -7.54 -7.60 11.05
CA PHE A 368 -7.49 -8.80 10.21
C PHE A 368 -7.20 -10.06 11.02
N CYS A 369 -6.09 -10.08 11.77
CA CYS A 369 -5.71 -11.25 12.56
C CYS A 369 -6.78 -11.66 13.58
N ASN A 370 -7.45 -10.69 14.20
CA ASN A 370 -8.53 -10.95 15.14
C ASN A 370 -9.79 -11.47 14.45
N ALA A 371 -10.17 -10.90 13.31
CA ALA A 371 -11.38 -11.26 12.58
C ALA A 371 -11.27 -12.61 11.88
N ALA A 372 -10.12 -12.92 11.28
CA ALA A 372 -9.84 -14.21 10.64
C ALA A 372 -9.52 -15.32 11.66
N GLY A 373 -9.08 -14.94 12.86
CA GLY A 373 -8.54 -15.86 13.86
C GLY A 373 -7.05 -16.08 13.62
N ALA A 374 -6.20 -15.60 14.52
CA ALA A 374 -4.75 -15.56 14.32
C ALA A 374 -4.12 -16.93 14.00
N GLN A 375 -4.71 -18.03 14.50
CA GLN A 375 -4.26 -19.39 14.21
C GLN A 375 -4.66 -19.86 12.80
N ASP A 376 -5.79 -19.37 12.28
CA ASP A 376 -6.28 -19.73 10.95
C ASP A 376 -5.52 -19.00 9.83
N VAL A 377 -4.78 -17.94 10.17
CA VAL A 377 -3.91 -17.17 9.28
C VAL A 377 -2.51 -17.02 9.89
N ALA A 378 -2.04 -18.09 10.54
CA ALA A 378 -0.76 -18.16 11.23
C ALA A 378 0.44 -17.74 10.35
N GLN A 379 0.35 -17.93 9.03
CA GLN A 379 1.35 -17.46 8.06
C GLN A 379 1.77 -16.00 8.29
N TRP A 380 0.81 -15.13 8.60
CA TRP A 380 1.07 -13.71 8.87
C TRP A 380 0.83 -13.34 10.32
N CYS A 381 -0.10 -13.99 11.01
CA CYS A 381 -0.54 -13.57 12.34
C CYS A 381 0.12 -14.33 13.49
N ALA A 382 0.81 -15.45 13.23
CA ALA A 382 1.52 -16.14 14.30
C ALA A 382 2.73 -15.33 14.75
N GLU A 383 2.84 -15.11 16.05
CA GLU A 383 4.06 -14.61 16.66
C GLU A 383 5.14 -15.70 16.53
N ASP A 384 5.92 -15.63 15.46
CA ASP A 384 7.10 -16.47 15.33
C ASP A 384 8.20 -15.91 16.24
N ASP A 385 8.26 -16.44 17.46
CA ASP A 385 9.32 -16.17 18.44
C ASP A 385 10.74 -16.34 17.86
N SER A 386 10.85 -17.12 16.76
CA SER A 386 12.09 -17.39 16.06
C SER A 386 12.45 -16.36 14.96
N LYS A 387 11.55 -15.46 14.58
CA LYS A 387 11.83 -14.44 13.56
C LYS A 387 12.07 -13.03 14.10
N TYR A 388 11.41 -12.63 15.19
CA TYR A 388 11.45 -11.23 15.61
C TYR A 388 12.23 -11.02 16.90
N LEU A 389 13.40 -10.41 16.79
CA LEU A 389 14.12 -9.81 17.91
C LEU A 389 13.67 -8.34 17.99
N PRO A 390 13.11 -7.87 19.11
CA PRO A 390 12.74 -6.46 19.25
C PRO A 390 13.94 -5.57 18.92
N SER A 391 13.73 -4.50 18.15
CA SER A 391 14.77 -3.51 17.93
C SER A 391 15.18 -2.88 19.27
N MET A 392 16.49 -2.89 19.57
CA MET A 392 16.99 -2.30 20.80
C MET A 392 16.80 -0.77 20.75
N LEU A 393 15.97 -0.24 21.64
CA LEU A 393 15.78 1.19 21.78
C LEU A 393 17.00 1.80 22.49
N MET A 394 17.60 2.83 21.89
CA MET A 394 18.80 3.49 22.43
C MET A 394 18.50 4.59 23.47
N TYR A 395 17.32 4.55 24.10
CA TYR A 395 16.88 5.51 25.10
C TYR A 395 16.14 4.83 26.24
N PHE A 396 16.13 5.43 27.44
CA PHE A 396 15.49 4.83 28.60
C PHE A 396 13.99 4.61 28.41
N HIS A 397 13.51 3.38 28.60
CA HIS A 397 12.11 3.01 28.45
C HIS A 397 11.62 2.04 29.53
N GLN A 398 10.30 1.85 29.58
CA GLN A 398 9.59 1.01 30.57
C GLN A 398 8.85 -0.18 29.93
N ARG A 399 9.27 -0.64 28.75
CA ARG A 399 8.67 -1.82 28.11
C ARG A 399 8.93 -3.08 28.94
N THR A 400 7.97 -4.00 28.97
CA THR A 400 8.12 -5.27 29.68
C THR A 400 8.77 -6.36 28.82
N GLN A 401 8.80 -6.17 27.50
CA GLN A 401 9.24 -7.17 26.52
C GLN A 401 10.60 -6.83 25.92
N GLU A 402 11.66 -7.09 26.67
CA GLU A 402 13.03 -6.83 26.25
C GLU A 402 13.86 -8.12 26.23
N LEU A 403 14.84 -8.17 25.35
CA LEU A 403 15.80 -9.27 25.29
C LEU A 403 16.96 -8.96 26.23
N LEU A 404 17.19 -9.83 27.22
CA LEU A 404 18.18 -9.56 28.28
C LEU A 404 19.60 -9.98 27.89
N LEU A 405 19.82 -11.29 27.74
CA LEU A 405 21.14 -11.88 27.44
C LEU A 405 21.05 -12.93 26.34
N TRP A 406 19.98 -13.70 26.32
CA TRP A 406 19.73 -14.77 25.36
C TRP A 406 18.34 -14.63 24.77
N ARG A 407 18.17 -15.17 23.56
CA ARG A 407 16.89 -15.18 22.85
C ARG A 407 15.74 -15.73 23.68
N GLN A 408 16.01 -16.74 24.50
CA GLN A 408 15.01 -17.41 25.33
C GLN A 408 14.66 -16.61 26.58
N TRP A 409 15.55 -15.73 27.06
CA TRP A 409 15.31 -14.92 28.25
C TRP A 409 14.69 -13.58 27.86
N ARG A 410 13.41 -13.65 27.50
CA ARG A 410 12.56 -12.50 27.17
C ARG A 410 11.28 -12.54 28.03
N PRO A 411 11.11 -11.66 29.02
CA PRO A 411 9.86 -11.57 29.74
C PRO A 411 8.73 -11.11 28.81
N ARG A 412 7.64 -11.88 28.75
CA ARG A 412 6.42 -11.56 27.98
C ARG A 412 5.28 -11.09 28.87
N THR A 413 5.27 -11.58 30.11
CA THR A 413 4.26 -11.25 31.11
C THR A 413 4.87 -10.37 32.22
N GLN A 414 4.02 -9.64 32.94
CA GLN A 414 4.47 -8.86 34.10
C GLN A 414 5.17 -9.73 35.15
N GLY A 415 4.69 -10.96 35.37
CA GLY A 415 5.33 -11.90 36.29
C GLY A 415 6.75 -12.30 35.86
N GLN A 416 6.95 -12.56 34.56
CA GLN A 416 8.29 -12.85 34.02
C GLN A 416 9.21 -11.63 34.10
N TYR A 417 8.67 -10.43 33.91
CA TYR A 417 9.41 -9.17 34.04
C TYR A 417 9.91 -8.97 35.48
N VAL A 418 9.03 -9.12 36.48
CA VAL A 418 9.40 -9.07 37.90
C VAL A 418 10.41 -10.17 38.25
N GLY A 419 10.20 -11.39 37.75
CA GLY A 419 11.15 -12.49 37.93
C GLY A 419 12.53 -12.17 37.36
N SER A 420 12.59 -11.47 36.23
CA SER A 420 13.85 -11.02 35.62
C SER A 420 14.54 -9.95 36.46
N ILE A 421 13.80 -8.98 37.01
CA ILE A 421 14.33 -7.99 37.96
C ILE A 421 14.99 -8.69 39.16
N ILE A 422 14.31 -9.65 39.78
CA ILE A 422 14.83 -10.40 40.94
C ILE A 422 16.12 -11.14 40.57
N ALA A 423 16.13 -11.82 39.41
CA ALA A 423 17.31 -12.52 38.93
C ALA A 423 18.51 -11.58 38.66
N ILE A 424 18.25 -10.38 38.12
CA ILE A 424 19.28 -9.35 37.90
C ILE A 424 19.85 -8.84 39.23
N VAL A 425 19.00 -8.55 40.22
CA VAL A 425 19.46 -8.16 41.57
C VAL A 425 20.33 -9.26 42.17
N ALA A 426 19.89 -10.51 42.11
CA ALA A 426 20.66 -11.65 42.60
C ALA A 426 22.01 -11.81 41.89
N MET A 427 22.06 -11.50 40.59
CA MET A 427 23.31 -11.51 39.80
C MET A 427 24.29 -10.43 40.29
N GLY A 428 23.81 -9.22 40.58
CA GLY A 428 24.61 -8.15 41.19
C GLY A 428 25.18 -8.53 42.56
N ILE A 429 24.33 -9.06 43.45
CA ILE A 429 24.73 -9.52 44.79
C ILE A 429 25.79 -10.62 44.68
N ALA A 430 25.59 -11.58 43.78
CA ALA A 430 26.56 -12.66 43.54
C ALA A 430 27.91 -12.11 43.03
N ALA A 431 27.90 -11.13 42.11
CA ALA A 431 29.11 -10.50 41.59
C ALA A 431 29.88 -9.77 42.71
N THR A 432 29.20 -8.96 43.51
CA THR A 432 29.79 -8.26 44.68
C THR A 432 30.29 -9.25 45.73
N GLY A 433 29.50 -10.27 46.05
CA GLY A 433 29.84 -11.32 47.00
C GLY A 433 31.11 -12.09 46.60
N LEU A 434 31.27 -12.43 45.32
CA LEU A 434 32.48 -13.07 44.80
C LEU A 434 33.73 -12.17 44.92
N LYS A 435 33.59 -10.86 44.68
CA LYS A 435 34.69 -9.90 44.86
C LYS A 435 35.10 -9.80 46.33
N THR A 436 34.13 -9.72 47.24
CA THR A 436 34.38 -9.71 48.70
C THR A 436 35.02 -11.01 49.18
N LEU A 437 34.52 -12.16 48.70
CA LEU A 437 35.07 -13.47 49.02
C LEU A 437 36.52 -13.61 48.54
N LYS A 438 36.83 -13.15 47.32
CA LYS A 438 38.20 -13.11 46.80
C LYS A 438 39.12 -12.31 47.72
N GLY A 439 38.67 -11.15 48.19
CA GLY A 439 39.41 -10.32 49.15
C GLY A 439 39.63 -11.03 50.49
N ALA A 440 38.58 -11.65 51.04
CA ALA A 440 38.65 -12.37 52.31
C ALA A 440 39.58 -13.60 52.23
N LEU A 441 39.52 -14.37 51.13
CA LEU A 441 40.42 -15.49 50.90
C LEU A 441 41.88 -15.02 50.76
N ALA A 442 42.12 -13.91 50.05
CA ALA A 442 43.44 -13.34 49.92
C ALA A 442 44.03 -12.93 51.29
N LEU A 443 43.22 -12.32 52.16
CA LEU A 443 43.62 -11.97 53.54
C LEU A 443 43.85 -13.21 54.41
N ARG A 444 43.00 -14.24 54.27
CA ARG A 444 43.18 -15.48 55.01
C ARG A 444 44.46 -16.21 54.62
N TRP A 445 44.76 -16.29 53.33
CA TRP A 445 45.99 -16.91 52.84
C TRP A 445 47.24 -16.11 53.22
N SER A 446 47.19 -14.77 53.23
CA SER A 446 48.32 -13.97 53.73
C SER A 446 48.55 -14.16 55.23
N HIS A 447 47.47 -14.22 56.02
CA HIS A 447 47.56 -14.48 57.47
C HIS A 447 48.13 -15.88 57.77
N LEU A 448 47.69 -16.92 57.06
CA LEU A 448 48.22 -18.27 57.22
C LEU A 448 49.71 -18.34 56.87
N ARG A 449 50.16 -17.62 55.85
CA ARG A 449 51.59 -17.51 55.49
C ARG A 449 52.42 -16.79 56.55
N ALA A 450 51.86 -15.71 57.12
CA ALA A 450 52.52 -15.00 58.22
C ALA A 450 52.69 -15.91 59.45
N LEU A 451 51.70 -16.77 59.76
CA LEU A 451 51.78 -17.71 60.87
C LEU A 451 52.74 -18.89 60.62
N SER A 452 52.93 -19.32 59.38
CA SER A 452 53.87 -20.40 59.04
C SER A 452 55.33 -19.93 59.02
N GLY A 453 55.60 -18.63 59.18
CA GLY A 453 56.94 -18.07 59.07
C GLY A 453 57.53 -18.17 57.65
N GLU A 454 56.67 -18.38 56.64
CA GLU A 454 57.11 -18.31 55.25
C GLU A 454 57.44 -16.85 54.92
N GLU A 455 58.69 -16.59 54.53
CA GLU A 455 59.10 -15.28 54.00
C GLU A 455 58.15 -14.86 52.87
N GLU A 456 57.90 -13.55 52.78
CA GLU A 456 57.09 -13.00 51.69
C GLU A 456 57.58 -13.56 50.34
N PRO A 457 56.68 -14.09 49.51
CA PRO A 457 57.08 -14.70 48.26
C PRO A 457 57.74 -13.65 47.37
N GLN A 458 59.07 -13.67 47.30
CA GLN A 458 59.79 -12.92 46.29
C GLN A 458 59.36 -13.43 44.92
N VAL A 459 59.01 -12.52 44.01
CA VAL A 459 58.58 -12.86 42.65
C VAL A 459 59.81 -13.30 41.86
N VAL A 460 60.25 -14.54 42.07
CA VAL A 460 61.48 -15.07 41.46
C VAL A 460 61.27 -15.51 40.00
N SER A 461 60.04 -15.83 39.61
CA SER A 461 59.65 -16.00 38.21
C SER A 461 58.13 -15.88 38.03
N VAL A 462 57.68 -15.27 36.93
CA VAL A 462 56.26 -15.11 36.58
C VAL A 462 55.60 -16.44 36.15
N TRP A 463 56.39 -17.46 35.79
CA TRP A 463 55.92 -18.61 35.01
C TRP A 463 55.78 -19.93 35.79
N LEU A 464 56.39 -20.08 36.96
CA LEU A 464 56.37 -21.35 37.71
C LEU A 464 55.90 -21.13 39.16
N PRO A 465 54.63 -21.48 39.48
CA PRO A 465 54.15 -21.43 40.86
C PRO A 465 54.93 -22.43 41.72
N ARG A 466 55.38 -22.02 42.91
CA ARG A 466 55.96 -22.94 43.88
C ARG A 466 54.90 -23.95 44.34
N GLY A 467 55.33 -25.17 44.66
CA GLY A 467 54.44 -26.24 45.14
C GLY A 467 53.59 -25.75 46.32
N GLY A 468 52.26 -25.82 46.19
CA GLY A 468 51.29 -25.30 47.16
C GLY A 468 50.53 -24.04 46.71
N GLN A 469 51.11 -23.19 45.86
CA GLN A 469 50.46 -21.96 45.38
C GLN A 469 49.51 -22.16 44.19
N ALA A 470 49.64 -23.29 43.49
CA ALA A 470 48.82 -23.59 42.31
C ALA A 470 47.32 -23.60 42.64
N GLY A 471 46.93 -24.13 43.80
CA GLY A 471 45.53 -24.14 44.24
C GLY A 471 44.98 -22.74 44.57
N GLU A 472 45.78 -21.89 45.23
CA GLU A 472 45.41 -20.50 45.51
C GLU A 472 45.23 -19.69 44.21
N ILE A 473 46.18 -19.84 43.28
CA ILE A 473 46.13 -19.16 41.98
C ILE A 473 44.90 -19.62 41.19
N LEU A 474 44.65 -20.93 41.13
CA LEU A 474 43.50 -21.50 40.43
C LEU A 474 42.16 -21.02 41.01
N ALA A 475 42.05 -20.98 42.34
CA ALA A 475 40.84 -20.47 43.01
C ALA A 475 40.64 -18.97 42.74
N LYS A 476 41.70 -18.16 42.84
CA LYS A 476 41.65 -16.73 42.53
C LYS A 476 41.28 -16.47 41.08
N SER A 477 41.85 -17.22 40.14
CA SER A 477 41.55 -17.08 38.71
C SER A 477 40.11 -17.49 38.41
N ALA A 478 39.63 -18.58 39.00
CA ALA A 478 38.25 -19.04 38.82
C ALA A 478 37.23 -18.01 39.33
N ILE A 479 37.41 -17.51 40.56
CA ILE A 479 36.53 -16.46 41.13
C ILE A 479 36.57 -15.19 40.27
N THR A 480 37.76 -14.80 39.81
CA THR A 480 37.91 -13.63 38.93
C THR A 480 37.19 -13.82 37.60
N GLY A 481 37.32 -14.99 36.96
CA GLY A 481 36.66 -15.28 35.69
C GLY A 481 35.13 -15.26 35.81
N ILE A 482 34.57 -15.86 36.87
CA ILE A 482 33.13 -15.84 37.12
C ILE A 482 32.66 -14.40 37.41
N SER A 483 33.33 -13.68 38.31
CA SER A 483 32.99 -12.29 38.64
C SER A 483 32.99 -11.40 37.41
N LEU A 484 34.00 -11.51 36.55
CA LEU A 484 34.11 -10.72 35.33
C LEU A 484 32.97 -11.04 34.35
N THR A 485 32.60 -12.31 34.22
CA THR A 485 31.47 -12.74 33.38
C THR A 485 30.16 -12.13 33.86
N LEU A 486 29.89 -12.16 35.19
CA LEU A 486 28.70 -11.55 35.77
C LEU A 486 28.68 -10.02 35.61
N ASP A 487 29.84 -9.36 35.74
CA ASP A 487 29.95 -7.92 35.51
C ASP A 487 29.61 -7.55 34.05
N TYR A 488 30.09 -8.33 33.07
CA TYR A 488 29.73 -8.13 31.67
C TYR A 488 28.25 -8.40 31.40
N PHE A 489 27.66 -9.41 32.02
CA PHE A 489 26.22 -9.67 31.90
C PHE A 489 25.39 -8.51 32.47
N ASN A 490 25.72 -8.01 33.66
CA ASN A 490 25.05 -6.83 34.22
C ASN A 490 25.22 -5.59 33.36
N MET A 491 26.40 -5.39 32.75
CA MET A 491 26.64 -4.30 31.80
C MET A 491 25.75 -4.42 30.56
N LEU A 492 25.67 -5.61 29.94
CA LEU A 492 24.79 -5.85 28.78
C LEU A 492 23.32 -5.61 29.12
N ILE A 493 22.89 -6.06 30.31
CA ILE A 493 21.52 -5.83 30.79
C ILE A 493 21.26 -4.34 31.00
N ALA A 494 22.21 -3.58 31.57
CA ALA A 494 22.08 -2.13 31.72
C ALA A 494 22.02 -1.40 30.36
N MET A 495 22.70 -1.91 29.33
CA MET A 495 22.66 -1.39 27.96
C MET A 495 21.35 -1.67 27.22
N THR A 496 20.41 -2.43 27.79
CA THR A 496 19.05 -2.55 27.24
C THR A 496 18.24 -1.26 27.40
N PHE A 497 18.74 -0.28 28.16
CA PHE A 497 18.04 0.97 28.50
C PHE A 497 16.65 0.77 29.14
N ASN A 498 16.34 -0.43 29.62
CA ASN A 498 15.14 -0.64 30.41
C ASN A 498 15.32 -0.07 31.82
N VAL A 499 14.49 0.89 32.22
CA VAL A 499 14.62 1.58 33.51
C VAL A 499 14.56 0.59 34.68
N GLY A 500 13.67 -0.40 34.63
CA GLY A 500 13.53 -1.36 35.73
C GLY A 500 14.72 -2.30 35.83
N PHE A 501 15.26 -2.77 34.70
CA PHE A 501 16.47 -3.60 34.70
C PHE A 501 17.71 -2.82 35.10
N PHE A 502 17.85 -1.58 34.65
CA PHE A 502 18.94 -0.69 35.05
C PHE A 502 18.94 -0.45 36.57
N CYS A 503 17.78 -0.12 37.15
CA CYS A 503 17.64 0.03 38.59
C CYS A 503 17.91 -1.29 39.34
N ALA A 504 17.53 -2.43 38.77
CA ALA A 504 17.83 -3.75 39.35
C ALA A 504 19.33 -4.03 39.40
N VAL A 505 20.09 -3.70 38.35
CA VAL A 505 21.56 -3.81 38.34
C VAL A 505 22.16 -2.95 39.46
N ILE A 506 21.74 -1.69 39.58
CA ILE A 506 22.23 -0.80 40.65
C ILE A 506 21.89 -1.35 42.03
N ALA A 507 20.65 -1.77 42.25
CA ALA A 507 20.20 -2.34 43.52
C ALA A 507 21.03 -3.57 43.91
N GLY A 508 21.34 -4.44 42.94
CA GLY A 508 22.17 -5.61 43.17
C GLY A 508 23.63 -5.30 43.54
N TYR A 509 24.21 -4.20 43.06
CA TYR A 509 25.57 -3.79 43.45
C TYR A 509 25.64 -3.08 44.81
N ILE A 510 24.53 -2.46 45.24
CA ILE A 510 24.45 -1.76 46.53
C ILE A 510 24.18 -2.73 47.69
N ALA A 511 23.37 -3.77 47.45
CA ALA A 511 23.06 -4.82 48.41
C ALA A 511 24.25 -5.75 48.66
#